data_AF-A0A7V9K2D4-F1
#
_entry.id   AF-A0A7V9K2D4-F1
#
_cell.length_a   1.000
_cell.length_b   1.000
_cell.length_c   1.000
_cell.angle_alpha   90.00
_cell.angle_beta   90.00
_cell.angle_gamma   90.00
#
_symmetry.space_group_name_H-M   'P 1'
#
loop_
_entity.id
_entity.type
_entity.pdbx_description
1 polymer ?
#
loop_
_entity_poly.entity_id
_entity_poly.type
_entity_poly.pdbx_seq_one_letter_code
_entity_poly.pdbx_strand_id
1 'polypeptide(L)'
;MPDNTNKFHLGLCMAGSISAGAYTAGVIDYLLEALESWENVRENHSIPKHQVVIDLLCGSSGGGITGAMTMFALMDRKMDHAKLGEDGVTFMKPVTNILWDSWVELSEGDVFEQLLATDELKKGEVRSLLNSNFIDITADKLERYVKALTTAGMAKPAFAGNAPELFMTLFNITGIKYVLHSRAATTSSAGRQYVSDHRDIAHFRWSDTPYQNDGRITLNKDIKNLETVIHAAKATGAFPVGLKGRLVSRKAKYLWDNPFFVRVKTSIKIRLSWERVSQIPNMFIQA
;
A
#
# COMPACT_ATOMS: atom_id res chain seq x y z
N MET A 1 -29.50 5.92 29.79
CA MET A 1 -28.28 5.17 29.43
C MET A 1 -27.45 6.08 28.55
N PRO A 2 -26.16 6.33 28.86
CA PRO A 2 -25.31 7.09 27.95
C PRO A 2 -25.23 6.36 26.61
N ASP A 3 -25.22 7.14 25.53
CA ASP A 3 -25.16 6.68 24.15
C ASP A 3 -23.86 5.88 23.92
N ASN A 4 -23.92 4.56 24.09
CA ASN A 4 -22.74 3.69 24.17
C ASN A 4 -22.20 3.31 22.77
N THR A 5 -22.54 4.09 21.75
CA THR A 5 -22.15 3.90 20.34
C THR A 5 -20.81 4.58 20.04
N ASN A 6 -19.80 4.32 20.87
CA ASN A 6 -18.45 4.80 20.60
C ASN A 6 -17.88 4.04 19.40
N LYS A 7 -17.65 4.78 18.32
CA LYS A 7 -16.99 4.31 17.11
C LYS A 7 -15.49 4.62 17.20
N PHE A 8 -14.68 3.57 17.17
CA PHE A 8 -13.23 3.63 17.16
C PHE A 8 -12.73 3.50 15.72
N HIS A 9 -11.86 4.43 15.33
CA HIS A 9 -11.29 4.49 14.00
C HIS A 9 -9.82 4.07 14.06
N LEU A 10 -9.45 3.06 13.27
CA LEU A 10 -8.11 2.49 13.22
C LEU A 10 -7.38 2.92 11.94
N GLY A 11 -6.14 3.37 12.12
CA GLY A 11 -5.14 3.49 11.07
C GLY A 11 -3.99 2.54 11.36
N LEU A 12 -3.73 1.61 10.45
CA LEU A 12 -2.69 0.59 10.59
C LEU A 12 -1.45 1.02 9.81
N CYS A 13 -0.35 1.26 10.53
CA CYS A 13 0.96 1.58 9.94
C CYS A 13 1.86 0.35 9.98
N MET A 14 2.10 -0.26 8.82
CA MET A 14 2.88 -1.48 8.65
C MET A 14 4.30 -1.13 8.20
N ALA A 15 5.27 -1.43 9.07
CA ALA A 15 6.67 -1.21 8.78
C ALA A 15 7.19 -2.12 7.66
N GLY A 16 8.29 -1.71 7.03
CA GLY A 16 8.98 -2.53 6.05
C GLY A 16 9.56 -3.78 6.68
N SER A 17 9.14 -4.94 6.18
CA SER A 17 9.62 -6.24 6.61
C SER A 17 9.97 -7.04 5.36
N ILE A 18 11.23 -7.45 5.20
CA ILE A 18 11.63 -8.33 4.10
C ILE A 18 11.03 -9.72 4.36
N SER A 19 11.71 -10.58 5.11
CA SER A 19 11.24 -11.91 5.51
C SER A 19 10.25 -11.88 6.67
N ALA A 20 10.22 -10.81 7.47
CA ALA A 20 9.27 -10.65 8.57
C ALA A 20 7.84 -10.28 8.10
N GLY A 21 7.55 -10.32 6.80
CA GLY A 21 6.21 -10.10 6.28
C GLY A 21 5.19 -11.12 6.80
N ALA A 22 5.63 -12.35 7.10
CA ALA A 22 4.79 -13.37 7.74
C ALA A 22 4.28 -12.96 9.13
N TYR A 23 5.10 -12.25 9.90
CA TYR A 23 4.67 -11.73 11.21
C TYR A 23 3.58 -10.67 11.04
N THR A 24 3.79 -9.69 10.16
CA THR A 24 2.79 -8.66 9.87
C THR A 24 1.51 -9.28 9.31
N ALA A 25 1.64 -10.27 8.42
CA ALA A 25 0.53 -11.03 7.86
C ALA A 25 -0.29 -11.73 8.95
N GLY A 26 0.35 -12.43 9.89
CA GLY A 26 -0.33 -13.10 11.00
C GLY A 26 -1.04 -12.14 11.95
N VAL A 27 -0.42 -10.98 12.25
CA VAL A 27 -1.08 -9.94 13.07
C VAL A 27 -2.32 -9.39 12.38
N ILE A 28 -2.24 -9.12 11.08
CA ILE A 28 -3.40 -8.65 10.31
C ILE A 28 -4.46 -9.74 10.21
N ASP A 29 -4.08 -10.99 9.94
CA ASP A 29 -5.00 -12.11 9.83
C ASP A 29 -5.83 -12.26 11.12
N TYR A 30 -5.15 -12.32 12.26
CA TYR A 30 -5.79 -12.40 13.56
C TYR A 30 -6.66 -11.16 13.87
N LEU A 31 -6.21 -9.96 13.50
CA LEU A 31 -7.01 -8.74 13.67
C LEU A 31 -8.32 -8.81 12.88
N LEU A 32 -8.27 -9.28 11.63
CA LEU A 32 -9.47 -9.45 10.80
C LEU A 32 -10.41 -10.51 11.40
N GLU A 33 -9.88 -11.66 11.84
CA GLU A 33 -10.65 -12.71 12.52
C GLU A 33 -11.34 -12.19 13.80
N ALA A 34 -10.60 -11.44 14.61
CA ALA A 34 -11.09 -10.88 15.85
C ALA A 34 -12.20 -9.84 15.61
N LEU A 35 -12.05 -9.00 14.59
CA LEU A 35 -13.07 -8.02 14.20
C LEU A 35 -14.32 -8.70 13.64
N GLU A 36 -14.17 -9.77 12.85
CA GLU A 36 -15.31 -10.57 12.39
C GLU A 36 -16.06 -11.22 13.54
N SER A 37 -15.32 -11.87 14.44
CA SER A 37 -15.88 -12.50 15.64
C SER A 37 -16.61 -11.49 16.52
N TRP A 38 -16.03 -10.29 16.68
CA TRP A 38 -16.64 -9.18 17.41
C TRP A 38 -17.95 -8.70 16.78
N GLU A 39 -17.96 -8.42 15.48
CA GLU A 39 -19.16 -7.94 14.79
C GLU A 39 -20.30 -8.98 14.83
N ASN A 40 -20.00 -10.28 14.85
CA ASN A 40 -21.00 -11.33 14.97
C ASN A 40 -21.74 -11.36 16.32
N VAL A 41 -21.12 -10.84 17.40
CA VAL A 41 -21.69 -10.89 18.76
C VAL A 41 -22.04 -9.52 19.35
N ARG A 42 -21.63 -8.42 18.70
CA ARG A 42 -21.75 -7.05 19.22
C ARG A 42 -23.19 -6.63 19.57
N GLU A 43 -24.19 -7.13 18.87
CA GLU A 43 -25.59 -6.76 19.12
C GLU A 43 -26.16 -7.41 20.40
N ASN A 44 -25.44 -8.34 21.02
CA ASN A 44 -25.85 -8.98 22.28
C ASN A 44 -25.83 -7.98 23.45
N HIS A 45 -26.95 -7.92 24.19
CA HIS A 45 -27.14 -6.95 25.28
C HIS A 45 -26.16 -7.07 26.45
N SER A 46 -25.48 -8.22 26.60
CA SER A 46 -24.49 -8.49 27.65
C SER A 46 -23.06 -8.10 27.29
N ILE A 47 -22.81 -7.61 26.07
CA ILE A 47 -21.48 -7.30 25.53
C ILE A 47 -21.40 -5.79 25.23
N PRO A 48 -20.23 -5.13 25.39
CA PRO A 48 -20.05 -3.75 24.96
C PRO A 48 -20.43 -3.53 23.48
N LYS A 49 -21.06 -2.39 23.14
CA LYS A 49 -21.57 -2.11 21.78
C LYS A 49 -20.65 -1.26 20.91
N HIS A 50 -19.36 -1.18 21.24
CA HIS A 50 -18.44 -0.33 20.51
C HIS A 50 -18.23 -0.84 19.08
N GLN A 51 -18.16 0.10 18.14
CA GLN A 51 -17.85 -0.20 16.75
C GLN A 51 -16.37 0.07 16.50
N VAL A 52 -15.67 -0.83 15.83
CA VAL A 52 -14.29 -0.62 15.38
C VAL A 52 -14.29 -0.61 13.87
N VAL A 53 -13.66 0.40 13.25
CA VAL A 53 -13.50 0.48 11.80
C VAL A 53 -12.06 0.71 11.40
N ILE A 54 -11.63 0.07 10.32
CA ILE A 54 -10.34 0.32 9.67
C ILE A 54 -10.56 1.37 8.58
N ASP A 55 -9.96 2.54 8.75
CA ASP A 55 -10.05 3.64 7.79
C ASP A 55 -8.77 3.83 6.98
N LEU A 56 -7.62 3.42 7.50
CA LEU A 56 -6.33 3.63 6.84
C LEU A 56 -5.44 2.41 6.99
N LEU A 57 -4.92 1.96 5.85
CA LEU A 57 -3.84 1.00 5.75
C LEU A 57 -2.66 1.75 5.16
N CYS A 58 -1.56 1.87 5.89
CA CYS A 58 -0.35 2.49 5.37
C CYS A 58 0.88 1.62 5.58
N GLY A 59 1.86 1.75 4.69
CA GLY A 59 3.09 0.98 4.82
C GLY A 59 4.16 1.28 3.78
N SER A 60 5.33 0.71 4.03
CA SER A 60 6.50 0.76 3.15
C SER A 60 7.04 -0.65 2.96
N SER A 61 7.68 -0.94 1.83
CA SER A 61 8.30 -2.25 1.55
C SER A 61 7.31 -3.40 1.78
N GLY A 62 7.69 -4.46 2.49
CA GLY A 62 6.77 -5.56 2.80
C GLY A 62 5.47 -5.11 3.47
N GLY A 63 5.51 -4.10 4.34
CA GLY A 63 4.30 -3.54 4.96
C GLY A 63 3.36 -2.85 3.98
N GLY A 64 3.88 -2.25 2.90
CA GLY A 64 3.05 -1.69 1.84
C GLY A 64 2.40 -2.78 0.98
N ILE A 65 3.13 -3.87 0.70
CA ILE A 65 2.59 -5.07 0.04
C ILE A 65 1.49 -5.71 0.89
N THR A 66 1.75 -5.91 2.19
CA THR A 66 0.75 -6.44 3.14
C THR A 66 -0.45 -5.51 3.23
N GLY A 67 -0.27 -4.18 3.23
CA GLY A 67 -1.37 -3.23 3.20
C GLY A 67 -2.24 -3.33 1.94
N ALA A 68 -1.62 -3.53 0.78
CA ALA A 68 -2.36 -3.79 -0.46
C ALA A 68 -3.17 -5.09 -0.38
N MET A 69 -2.58 -6.18 0.10
CA MET A 69 -3.31 -7.44 0.33
C MET A 69 -4.46 -7.25 1.32
N THR A 70 -4.20 -6.58 2.44
CA THR A 70 -5.18 -6.32 3.50
C THR A 70 -6.38 -5.54 2.98
N MET A 71 -6.17 -4.56 2.09
CA MET A 71 -7.26 -3.79 1.49
C MET A 71 -8.25 -4.69 0.72
N PHE A 72 -7.76 -5.70 0.01
CA PHE A 72 -8.62 -6.62 -0.73
C PHE A 72 -9.15 -7.77 0.14
N ALA A 73 -8.33 -8.29 1.06
CA ALA A 73 -8.76 -9.28 2.06
C ALA A 73 -9.91 -8.74 2.92
N LEU A 74 -9.87 -7.45 3.27
CA LEU A 74 -10.97 -6.77 3.97
C LEU A 74 -12.30 -6.84 3.19
N MET A 75 -12.26 -6.97 1.87
CA MET A 75 -13.44 -7.05 0.99
C MET A 75 -13.85 -8.50 0.67
N ASP A 76 -13.14 -9.49 1.21
CA ASP A 76 -13.38 -10.91 1.03
C ASP A 76 -14.03 -11.53 2.27
N ARG A 77 -15.35 -11.75 2.19
CA ARG A 77 -16.13 -12.36 3.29
C ARG A 77 -15.98 -13.87 3.38
N LYS A 78 -15.19 -14.49 2.48
CA LYS A 78 -14.95 -15.94 2.43
C LYS A 78 -13.49 -16.29 2.69
N MET A 79 -12.67 -15.30 3.05
CA MET A 79 -11.30 -15.55 3.49
C MET A 79 -11.34 -16.36 4.78
N ASP A 80 -10.59 -17.45 4.84
CA ASP A 80 -10.39 -18.20 6.07
C ASP A 80 -9.19 -17.66 6.87
N HIS A 81 -9.15 -17.97 8.15
CA HIS A 81 -8.12 -17.51 9.08
C HIS A 81 -7.32 -18.70 9.61
N ALA A 82 -6.04 -18.47 9.90
CA ALA A 82 -5.21 -19.49 10.52
C ALA A 82 -5.69 -19.77 11.95
N LYS A 83 -5.88 -21.04 12.30
CA LYS A 83 -6.38 -21.43 13.63
C LYS A 83 -5.35 -22.27 14.37
N LEU A 84 -5.15 -21.95 15.64
CA LEU A 84 -4.38 -22.78 16.55
C LEU A 84 -5.19 -24.04 16.92
N GLY A 85 -4.54 -25.19 16.84
CA GLY A 85 -5.09 -26.46 17.27
C GLY A 85 -5.27 -26.51 18.79
N GLU A 86 -6.05 -27.49 19.25
CA GLU A 86 -6.35 -27.66 20.69
C GLU A 86 -5.10 -27.93 21.55
N ASP A 87 -4.02 -28.42 20.93
CA ASP A 87 -2.73 -28.64 21.59
C ASP A 87 -1.94 -27.35 21.86
N GLY A 88 -2.40 -26.20 21.34
CA GLY A 88 -1.74 -24.92 21.48
C GLY A 88 -0.44 -24.78 20.68
N VAL A 89 -0.13 -25.73 19.79
CA VAL A 89 1.14 -25.81 19.06
C VAL A 89 0.93 -25.99 17.56
N THR A 90 -0.04 -26.81 17.16
CA THR A 90 -0.33 -27.05 15.74
C THR A 90 -1.18 -25.93 15.16
N PHE A 91 -1.00 -25.65 13.86
CA PHE A 91 -1.83 -24.70 13.13
C PHE A 91 -2.59 -25.40 12.02
N MET A 92 -3.88 -25.10 11.91
CA MET A 92 -4.67 -25.45 10.74
C MET A 92 -4.44 -24.41 9.65
N LYS A 93 -3.82 -24.86 8.56
CA LYS A 93 -3.50 -24.02 7.40
C LYS A 93 -4.78 -23.49 6.75
N PRO A 94 -4.90 -22.17 6.54
CA PRO A 94 -5.97 -21.59 5.73
C PRO A 94 -5.75 -21.88 4.24
N VAL A 95 -6.85 -22.06 3.50
CA VAL A 95 -6.91 -22.41 2.08
C VAL A 95 -7.08 -21.18 1.20
N THR A 96 -7.86 -20.18 1.63
CA THR A 96 -8.23 -19.00 0.81
C THR A 96 -7.54 -17.72 1.25
N ASN A 97 -6.73 -17.78 2.30
CA ASN A 97 -6.05 -16.63 2.88
C ASN A 97 -4.84 -16.16 2.05
N ILE A 98 -4.99 -14.98 1.43
CA ILE A 98 -3.93 -14.37 0.62
C ILE A 98 -2.72 -13.95 1.45
N LEU A 99 -2.90 -13.56 2.72
CA LEU A 99 -1.81 -13.14 3.60
C LEU A 99 -0.95 -14.34 3.96
N TRP A 100 -1.57 -15.47 4.27
CA TRP A 100 -0.89 -16.73 4.53
C TRP A 100 -0.18 -17.26 3.29
N ASP A 101 -0.90 -17.40 2.17
CA ASP A 101 -0.32 -17.90 0.91
C ASP A 101 0.84 -17.02 0.42
N SER A 102 0.75 -15.70 0.61
CA SER A 102 1.77 -14.77 0.12
C SER A 102 2.94 -14.55 1.06
N TRP A 103 2.85 -14.88 2.35
CA TRP A 103 3.95 -14.61 3.29
C TRP A 103 4.44 -15.84 4.04
N VAL A 104 3.57 -16.79 4.34
CA VAL A 104 3.91 -18.02 5.06
C VAL A 104 4.28 -19.12 4.08
N GLU A 105 3.50 -19.28 3.01
CA GLU A 105 3.78 -20.24 1.93
C GLU A 105 4.68 -19.64 0.83
N LEU A 106 5.08 -18.37 0.97
CA LEU A 106 5.88 -17.63 0.00
C LEU A 106 7.13 -18.40 -0.46
N SER A 107 7.64 -19.25 0.42
CA SER A 107 8.79 -20.10 0.18
C SER A 107 8.48 -21.52 0.68
N GLU A 108 8.51 -22.51 -0.21
CA GLU A 108 8.69 -23.92 0.18
C GLU A 108 10.09 -24.16 0.83
N GLY A 109 10.69 -23.15 1.47
CA GLY A 109 12.08 -23.09 1.97
C GLY A 109 12.40 -21.76 2.70
N ASP A 110 13.67 -21.44 2.94
CA ASP A 110 14.11 -20.22 3.63
C ASP A 110 14.10 -18.99 2.70
N VAL A 111 13.37 -17.94 3.06
CA VAL A 111 13.30 -16.66 2.32
C VAL A 111 14.70 -16.03 2.15
N PHE A 112 15.60 -16.19 3.12
CA PHE A 112 16.95 -15.68 3.06
C PHE A 112 17.81 -16.41 2.02
N GLU A 113 17.64 -17.73 1.89
CA GLU A 113 18.28 -18.52 0.83
C GLU A 113 17.77 -18.09 -0.56
N GLN A 114 16.48 -17.79 -0.69
CA GLN A 114 15.90 -17.32 -1.95
C GLN A 114 16.38 -15.91 -2.33
N LEU A 115 16.54 -15.02 -1.34
CA LEU A 115 17.11 -13.68 -1.53
C LEU A 115 18.58 -13.73 -1.98
N LEU A 116 19.33 -14.74 -1.52
CA LEU A 116 20.72 -15.00 -1.91
C LEU A 116 20.86 -15.89 -3.14
N ALA A 117 19.76 -16.44 -3.68
CA ALA A 117 19.80 -17.32 -4.83
C ALA A 117 20.29 -16.57 -6.07
N THR A 118 21.19 -17.20 -6.83
CA THR A 118 21.92 -16.59 -7.95
C THR A 118 21.16 -16.68 -9.28
N ASP A 119 19.87 -17.02 -9.26
CA ASP A 119 19.08 -17.27 -10.46
C ASP A 119 18.97 -16.04 -11.38
N GLU A 120 19.03 -14.83 -10.81
CA GLU A 120 19.09 -13.57 -11.57
C GLU A 120 20.44 -13.38 -12.29
N LEU A 121 21.55 -13.96 -11.80
CA LEU A 121 22.89 -13.83 -12.39
C LEU A 121 23.06 -14.64 -13.68
N LYS A 122 22.22 -15.68 -13.89
CA LYS A 122 22.24 -16.52 -15.09
C LYS A 122 21.92 -15.75 -16.38
N LYS A 123 21.38 -14.53 -16.28
CA LYS A 123 21.01 -13.66 -17.42
C LYS A 123 22.12 -12.68 -17.85
N GLY A 124 23.30 -12.72 -17.24
CA GLY A 124 24.48 -11.95 -17.69
C GLY A 124 24.47 -10.44 -17.36
N GLU A 125 23.43 -9.92 -16.72
CA GLU A 125 23.35 -8.54 -16.23
C GLU A 125 23.00 -8.51 -14.74
N VAL A 126 23.85 -7.88 -13.92
CA VAL A 126 23.58 -7.69 -12.48
C VAL A 126 22.70 -6.45 -12.31
N ARG A 127 21.40 -6.65 -12.11
CA ARG A 127 20.40 -5.56 -11.94
C ARG A 127 20.08 -5.24 -10.47
N SER A 128 20.46 -6.11 -9.54
CA SER A 128 20.24 -6.02 -8.09
C SER A 128 21.26 -6.88 -7.34
N LEU A 129 21.51 -6.56 -6.06
CA LEU A 129 22.40 -7.34 -5.18
C LEU A 129 21.67 -8.57 -4.58
N LEU A 130 20.34 -8.52 -4.47
CA LEU A 130 19.48 -9.58 -3.96
C LEU A 130 18.42 -9.97 -5.00
N ASN A 131 18.02 -11.24 -5.00
CA ASN A 131 17.02 -11.79 -5.90
C ASN A 131 15.65 -11.13 -5.67
N SER A 132 15.10 -10.48 -6.71
CA SER A 132 13.84 -9.75 -6.63
C SER A 132 12.63 -10.58 -7.08
N ASN A 133 12.80 -11.86 -7.44
CA ASN A 133 11.73 -12.69 -7.99
C ASN A 133 10.57 -12.91 -7.00
N PHE A 134 10.85 -12.96 -5.69
CA PHE A 134 9.79 -13.13 -4.68
C PHE A 134 8.75 -11.99 -4.72
N ILE A 135 9.18 -10.76 -5.02
CA ILE A 135 8.29 -9.59 -5.15
C ILE A 135 7.37 -9.77 -6.36
N ASP A 136 7.89 -10.30 -7.47
CA ASP A 136 7.11 -10.55 -8.68
C ASP A 136 6.10 -11.69 -8.43
N ILE A 137 6.51 -12.79 -7.81
CA ILE A 137 5.62 -13.90 -7.41
C ILE A 137 4.49 -13.41 -6.50
N THR A 138 4.84 -12.60 -5.49
CA THR A 138 3.88 -12.03 -4.53
C THR A 138 2.86 -11.12 -5.22
N ALA A 139 3.32 -10.28 -6.14
CA ALA A 139 2.47 -9.42 -6.94
C ALA A 139 1.52 -10.21 -7.84
N ASP A 140 2.02 -11.26 -8.49
CA ASP A 140 1.22 -12.14 -9.36
C ASP A 140 0.18 -12.94 -8.56
N LYS A 141 0.51 -13.35 -7.32
CA LYS A 141 -0.46 -13.94 -6.38
C LYS A 141 -1.56 -12.95 -6.03
N LEU A 142 -1.20 -11.73 -5.62
CA LEU A 142 -2.16 -10.67 -5.31
C LEU A 142 -3.07 -10.36 -6.51
N GLU A 143 -2.52 -10.22 -7.70
CA GLU A 143 -3.31 -9.93 -8.90
C GLU A 143 -4.32 -11.04 -9.22
N ARG A 144 -3.89 -12.31 -9.17
CA ARG A 144 -4.78 -13.46 -9.36
C ARG A 144 -5.87 -13.53 -8.30
N TYR A 145 -5.50 -13.30 -7.04
CA TYR A 145 -6.45 -13.26 -5.92
C TYR A 145 -7.53 -12.19 -6.13
N VAL A 146 -7.15 -10.95 -6.45
CA VAL A 146 -8.12 -9.86 -6.66
C VAL A 146 -9.05 -10.14 -7.84
N LYS A 147 -8.54 -10.72 -8.93
CA LYS A 147 -9.35 -11.12 -10.09
C LYS A 147 -10.36 -12.22 -9.73
N ALA A 148 -9.93 -13.23 -8.96
CA ALA A 148 -10.81 -14.27 -8.46
C ALA A 148 -11.89 -13.71 -7.52
N LEU A 149 -11.49 -12.83 -6.59
CA LEU A 149 -12.38 -12.15 -5.66
C LEU A 149 -13.43 -11.29 -6.37
N THR A 150 -13.05 -10.62 -7.46
CA THR A 150 -13.98 -9.83 -8.28
C THR A 150 -15.08 -10.72 -8.85
N THR A 151 -14.72 -11.93 -9.31
CA THR A 151 -15.68 -12.93 -9.81
C THR A 151 -16.55 -13.51 -8.69
N ALA A 152 -15.95 -13.76 -7.51
CA ALA A 152 -16.65 -14.34 -6.36
C ALA A 152 -17.61 -13.38 -5.65
N GLY A 153 -17.41 -12.06 -5.84
CA GLY A 153 -18.22 -10.98 -5.29
C GLY A 153 -17.61 -10.34 -4.05
N MET A 154 -17.05 -9.14 -4.23
CA MET A 154 -16.53 -8.32 -3.13
C MET A 154 -17.65 -7.74 -2.26
N ALA A 155 -17.49 -7.82 -0.94
CA ALA A 155 -18.43 -7.28 0.03
C ALA A 155 -17.71 -6.60 1.20
N LYS A 156 -18.03 -5.31 1.41
CA LYS A 156 -17.42 -4.48 2.44
C LYS A 156 -18.01 -4.84 3.82
N PRO A 157 -17.21 -5.22 4.82
CA PRO A 157 -17.70 -5.52 6.16
C PRO A 157 -18.02 -4.26 6.97
N ALA A 158 -18.69 -4.44 8.11
CA ALA A 158 -19.06 -3.35 9.02
C ALA A 158 -17.86 -2.70 9.71
N PHE A 159 -16.75 -3.44 9.87
CA PHE A 159 -15.48 -2.95 10.39
C PHE A 159 -14.55 -2.37 9.31
N ALA A 160 -14.98 -2.29 8.05
CA ALA A 160 -14.33 -1.47 7.05
C ALA A 160 -14.95 -0.06 7.08
N GLY A 161 -14.10 0.96 7.09
CA GLY A 161 -14.50 2.36 6.99
C GLY A 161 -15.47 2.64 5.83
N ASN A 162 -16.05 3.83 5.81
CA ASN A 162 -16.93 4.21 4.69
C ASN A 162 -16.15 4.34 3.38
N ALA A 163 -14.91 4.81 3.46
CA ALA A 163 -14.01 4.93 2.32
C ALA A 163 -12.56 4.65 2.77
N PRO A 164 -12.22 3.39 3.11
CA PRO A 164 -10.90 3.05 3.63
C PRO A 164 -9.81 3.40 2.61
N GLU A 165 -8.69 3.89 3.11
CA GLU A 165 -7.57 4.37 2.31
C GLU A 165 -6.37 3.41 2.39
N LEU A 166 -5.66 3.27 1.26
CA LEU A 166 -4.38 2.57 1.19
C LEU A 166 -3.30 3.59 0.85
N PHE A 167 -2.30 3.74 1.71
CA PHE A 167 -1.21 4.69 1.56
C PHE A 167 0.13 3.96 1.55
N MET A 168 0.76 3.90 0.38
CA MET A 168 2.09 3.29 0.23
C MET A 168 3.13 4.36 -0.01
N THR A 169 4.24 4.29 0.74
CA THR A 169 5.41 5.13 0.47
C THR A 169 6.26 4.50 -0.61
N LEU A 170 6.71 5.32 -1.55
CA LEU A 170 7.55 4.94 -2.67
C LEU A 170 8.84 5.77 -2.62
N PHE A 171 9.96 5.15 -2.98
CA PHE A 171 11.22 5.87 -3.16
C PHE A 171 11.39 6.21 -4.63
N ASN A 172 11.33 7.48 -5.03
CA ASN A 172 11.41 7.86 -6.45
C ASN A 172 12.84 8.26 -6.83
N ILE A 173 13.52 7.42 -7.61
CA ILE A 173 14.91 7.65 -8.06
C ILE A 173 14.97 8.77 -9.11
N THR A 174 13.99 8.87 -10.00
CA THR A 174 13.98 9.91 -11.05
C THR A 174 13.77 11.30 -10.46
N GLY A 175 13.06 11.36 -9.32
CA GLY A 175 12.75 12.57 -8.57
C GLY A 175 11.72 13.45 -9.28
N ILE A 176 10.78 13.99 -8.51
CA ILE A 176 9.80 14.96 -8.99
C ILE A 176 10.52 16.31 -9.13
N LYS A 177 10.56 16.85 -10.36
CA LYS A 177 11.32 18.07 -10.66
C LYS A 177 10.51 19.33 -10.34
N TYR A 178 11.13 20.27 -9.62
CA TYR A 178 10.61 21.61 -9.35
C TYR A 178 11.60 22.68 -9.79
N VAL A 179 11.09 23.83 -10.21
CA VAL A 179 11.87 25.06 -10.32
C VAL A 179 11.60 25.92 -9.08
N LEU A 180 12.68 26.32 -8.45
CA LEU A 180 12.71 27.35 -7.42
C LEU A 180 13.04 28.69 -8.04
N HIS A 181 12.24 29.70 -7.74
CA HIS A 181 12.49 31.07 -8.16
C HIS A 181 12.93 31.90 -6.95
N SER A 182 14.15 32.44 -7.02
CA SER A 182 14.61 33.46 -6.08
C SER A 182 13.96 34.80 -6.38
N ARG A 183 13.26 35.39 -5.41
CA ARG A 183 12.67 36.74 -5.56
C ARG A 183 13.70 37.85 -5.79
N ALA A 184 14.98 37.63 -5.48
CA ALA A 184 16.04 38.62 -5.63
C ALA A 184 16.59 38.73 -7.06
N ALA A 185 16.26 37.79 -7.94
CA ALA A 185 16.73 37.75 -9.32
C ALA A 185 15.61 38.20 -10.27
N THR A 186 15.29 39.49 -10.24
CA THR A 186 14.14 40.05 -10.98
C THR A 186 14.40 40.25 -12.48
N THR A 187 15.62 40.01 -12.99
CA THR A 187 15.97 40.39 -14.38
C THR A 187 16.88 39.41 -15.14
N SER A 188 17.24 38.25 -14.59
CA SER A 188 18.03 37.25 -15.33
C SER A 188 17.65 35.81 -14.98
N SER A 189 17.90 34.88 -15.91
CA SER A 189 17.77 33.44 -15.74
C SER A 189 18.59 32.87 -14.56
N ALA A 190 19.46 33.68 -13.95
CA ALA A 190 20.30 33.35 -12.80
C ALA A 190 19.53 33.09 -11.48
N GLY A 191 18.21 33.32 -11.46
CA GLY A 191 17.34 33.07 -10.29
C GLY A 191 16.66 31.71 -10.21
N ARG A 192 16.81 30.86 -11.25
CA ARG A 192 16.13 29.55 -11.34
C ARG A 192 17.03 28.45 -10.80
N GLN A 193 16.57 27.75 -9.77
CA GLN A 193 17.23 26.54 -9.27
C GLN A 193 16.34 25.34 -9.56
N TYR A 194 16.90 24.30 -10.18
CA TYR A 194 16.20 23.05 -10.39
C TYR A 194 16.46 22.13 -9.21
N VAL A 195 15.39 21.63 -8.60
CA VAL A 195 15.48 20.71 -7.46
C VAL A 195 14.62 19.49 -7.72
N SER A 196 15.07 18.35 -7.19
CA SER A 196 14.38 17.06 -7.32
C SER A 196 13.90 16.63 -5.94
N ASP A 197 12.60 16.37 -5.80
CA ASP A 197 12.01 15.75 -4.61
C ASP A 197 11.87 14.25 -4.86
N HIS A 198 12.58 13.44 -4.09
CA HIS A 198 12.59 11.98 -4.25
C HIS A 198 11.49 11.28 -3.43
N ARG A 199 10.71 12.04 -2.66
CA ARG A 199 9.56 11.51 -1.91
C ARG A 199 8.46 11.19 -2.89
N ASP A 200 7.93 9.97 -2.80
CA ASP A 200 6.77 9.59 -3.58
C ASP A 200 5.78 8.76 -2.78
N ILE A 201 4.51 8.79 -3.20
CA ILE A 201 3.43 8.05 -2.57
C ILE A 201 2.51 7.45 -3.63
N ALA A 202 1.91 6.31 -3.30
CA ALA A 202 0.72 5.82 -3.97
C ALA A 202 -0.42 5.79 -2.95
N HIS A 203 -1.40 6.67 -3.15
CA HIS A 203 -2.50 6.89 -2.22
C HIS A 203 -3.81 6.54 -2.89
N PHE A 204 -4.50 5.55 -2.35
CA PHE A 204 -5.74 5.02 -2.87
C PHE A 204 -6.87 5.18 -1.86
N ARG A 205 -8.11 5.25 -2.34
CA ARG A 205 -9.32 5.26 -1.52
C ARG A 205 -10.33 4.29 -2.12
N TRP A 206 -10.88 3.41 -1.29
CA TRP A 206 -12.01 2.59 -1.68
C TRP A 206 -13.27 3.45 -1.77
N SER A 207 -13.83 3.63 -2.96
CA SER A 207 -15.06 4.41 -3.16
C SER A 207 -15.71 4.12 -4.52
N ASP A 208 -17.04 4.10 -4.55
CA ASP A 208 -17.79 4.09 -5.82
C ASP A 208 -17.94 5.50 -6.41
N THR A 209 -17.57 6.54 -5.66
CA THR A 209 -17.55 7.91 -6.18
C THR A 209 -16.36 8.11 -7.13
N PRO A 210 -16.56 8.84 -8.24
CA PRO A 210 -15.45 9.29 -9.09
C PRO A 210 -14.38 10.07 -8.33
N TYR A 211 -13.21 10.20 -8.96
CA TYR A 211 -12.08 10.99 -8.45
C TYR A 211 -12.49 12.40 -8.00
N GLN A 212 -12.10 12.78 -6.78
CA GLN A 212 -12.58 14.02 -6.13
C GLN A 212 -11.55 15.17 -6.17
N ASN A 213 -10.55 15.11 -7.05
CA ASN A 213 -9.47 16.11 -7.13
C ASN A 213 -8.72 16.29 -5.81
N ASP A 214 -8.49 15.20 -5.08
CA ASP A 214 -7.85 15.18 -3.77
C ASP A 214 -6.58 14.31 -3.73
N GLY A 215 -6.10 13.91 -4.91
CA GLY A 215 -4.90 13.09 -5.07
C GLY A 215 -5.06 11.61 -4.72
N ARG A 216 -6.26 11.15 -4.35
CA ARG A 216 -6.51 9.74 -4.00
C ARG A 216 -7.03 8.96 -5.19
N ILE A 217 -6.35 7.88 -5.54
CA ILE A 217 -6.70 7.00 -6.65
C ILE A 217 -7.88 6.12 -6.22
N THR A 218 -8.97 6.15 -6.97
CA THR A 218 -10.16 5.35 -6.64
C THR A 218 -9.90 3.85 -6.79
N LEU A 219 -10.27 3.07 -5.76
CA LEU A 219 -10.40 1.62 -5.81
C LEU A 219 -11.85 1.23 -5.57
N ASN A 220 -12.32 0.24 -6.29
CA ASN A 220 -13.67 -0.32 -6.14
C ASN A 220 -13.72 -1.69 -6.83
N LYS A 221 -14.93 -2.26 -6.91
CA LYS A 221 -15.19 -3.58 -7.50
C LYS A 221 -14.83 -3.68 -8.99
N ASP A 222 -14.74 -2.56 -9.71
CA ASP A 222 -14.37 -2.56 -11.12
C ASP A 222 -12.86 -2.75 -11.34
N ILE A 223 -12.05 -2.68 -10.27
CA ILE A 223 -10.60 -2.93 -10.27
C ILE A 223 -9.80 -2.16 -11.36
N LYS A 224 -10.32 -1.04 -11.86
CA LYS A 224 -9.73 -0.25 -12.98
C LYS A 224 -8.32 0.24 -12.71
N ASN A 225 -7.97 0.46 -11.44
CA ASN A 225 -6.64 0.91 -11.01
C ASN A 225 -5.82 -0.21 -10.34
N LEU A 226 -6.22 -1.49 -10.48
CA LEU A 226 -5.50 -2.62 -9.90
C LEU A 226 -4.05 -2.68 -10.37
N GLU A 227 -3.81 -2.49 -11.67
CA GLU A 227 -2.44 -2.44 -12.20
C GLU A 227 -1.57 -1.40 -11.48
N THR A 228 -2.13 -0.22 -11.17
CA THR A 228 -1.41 0.81 -10.41
C THR A 228 -1.15 0.37 -8.96
N VAL A 229 -2.07 -0.37 -8.33
CA VAL A 229 -1.86 -0.96 -6.99
C VAL A 229 -0.73 -1.98 -7.04
N ILE A 230 -0.75 -2.90 -8.02
CA ILE A 230 0.28 -3.94 -8.19
C ILE A 230 1.64 -3.30 -8.44
N HIS A 231 1.74 -2.34 -9.35
CA HIS A 231 2.98 -1.61 -9.60
C HIS A 231 3.48 -0.86 -8.36
N ALA A 232 2.59 -0.21 -7.61
CA ALA A 232 2.95 0.46 -6.37
C ALA A 232 3.39 -0.51 -5.26
N ALA A 233 2.74 -1.66 -5.12
CA ALA A 233 3.12 -2.72 -4.18
C ALA A 233 4.51 -3.30 -4.52
N LYS A 234 4.80 -3.49 -5.82
CA LYS A 234 6.14 -3.90 -6.26
C LYS A 234 7.19 -2.82 -5.98
N ALA A 235 6.84 -1.57 -6.26
CA ALA A 235 7.73 -0.42 -6.11
C ALA A 235 8.03 -0.03 -4.66
N THR A 236 7.10 -0.23 -3.73
CA THR A 236 7.36 0.05 -2.30
C THR A 236 8.43 -0.88 -1.73
N GLY A 237 8.58 -2.09 -2.29
CA GLY A 237 9.63 -3.06 -1.96
C GLY A 237 10.95 -2.85 -2.71
N ALA A 238 11.01 -1.98 -3.71
CA ALA A 238 12.23 -1.73 -4.45
C ALA A 238 13.18 -0.83 -3.63
N PHE A 239 14.44 -1.24 -3.52
CA PHE A 239 15.48 -0.45 -2.88
C PHE A 239 16.67 -0.39 -3.83
N PRO A 240 16.94 0.75 -4.51
CA PRO A 240 18.05 0.84 -5.44
C PRO A 240 19.36 0.42 -4.76
N VAL A 241 20.15 -0.39 -5.47
CA VAL A 241 21.30 -1.20 -5.00
C VAL A 241 20.91 -2.58 -4.46
N GLY A 242 19.89 -2.72 -3.62
CA GLY A 242 19.48 -4.01 -3.05
C GLY A 242 18.55 -4.84 -3.94
N LEU A 243 17.48 -4.23 -4.43
CA LEU A 243 16.39 -4.87 -5.18
C LEU A 243 16.09 -4.07 -6.45
N LYS A 244 15.66 -4.74 -7.52
CA LYS A 244 15.49 -4.12 -8.84
C LYS A 244 14.41 -3.03 -8.83
N GLY A 245 14.74 -1.85 -9.37
CA GLY A 245 13.78 -0.76 -9.53
C GLY A 245 12.58 -1.14 -10.41
N ARG A 246 11.41 -0.58 -10.09
CA ARG A 246 10.11 -0.83 -10.70
C ARG A 246 9.57 0.46 -11.31
N LEU A 247 8.96 0.34 -12.48
CA LEU A 247 8.30 1.47 -13.14
C LEU A 247 6.88 1.59 -12.61
N VAL A 248 6.54 2.73 -12.02
CA VAL A 248 5.16 3.07 -11.63
C VAL A 248 4.63 4.11 -12.61
N SER A 249 3.57 3.76 -13.33
CA SER A 249 2.84 4.66 -14.21
C SER A 249 1.52 5.07 -13.57
N ARG A 250 1.29 6.38 -13.45
CA ARG A 250 0.00 6.93 -12.99
C ARG A 250 -0.23 8.34 -13.52
N LYS A 251 -1.48 8.78 -13.51
CA LYS A 251 -1.85 10.14 -13.94
C LYS A 251 -1.23 11.16 -13.00
N ALA A 252 -0.63 12.21 -13.55
CA ALA A 252 0.08 13.23 -12.77
C ALA A 252 -0.84 13.95 -11.76
N LYS A 253 -2.14 14.09 -12.08
CA LYS A 253 -3.14 14.68 -11.18
C LYS A 253 -3.19 14.03 -9.80
N TYR A 254 -2.95 12.72 -9.71
CA TYR A 254 -2.99 12.00 -8.43
C TYR A 254 -1.86 12.43 -7.49
N LEU A 255 -0.73 12.87 -8.03
CA LEU A 255 0.33 13.47 -7.24
C LEU A 255 0.02 14.94 -6.94
N TRP A 256 -0.37 15.69 -7.98
CA TRP A 256 -0.44 17.15 -7.90
C TRP A 256 -1.62 17.72 -7.14
N ASP A 257 -2.71 16.97 -7.07
CA ASP A 257 -3.88 17.32 -6.27
C ASP A 257 -3.76 16.79 -4.84
N ASN A 258 -2.73 15.97 -4.55
CA ASN A 258 -2.55 15.38 -3.24
C ASN A 258 -2.04 16.43 -2.23
N PRO A 259 -2.70 16.59 -1.07
CA PRO A 259 -2.32 17.60 -0.09
C PRO A 259 -0.88 17.46 0.42
N PHE A 260 -0.28 16.27 0.37
CA PHE A 260 1.12 16.05 0.76
C PHE A 260 2.13 16.65 -0.23
N PHE A 261 1.71 16.96 -1.45
CA PHE A 261 2.53 17.58 -2.51
C PHE A 261 2.11 19.02 -2.83
N VAL A 262 0.91 19.43 -2.38
CA VAL A 262 0.46 20.82 -2.46
C VAL A 262 1.26 21.66 -1.44
N ARG A 263 2.40 22.21 -1.88
CA ARG A 263 3.11 23.24 -1.13
C ARG A 263 2.35 24.56 -1.26
N VAL A 264 1.51 24.88 -0.29
CA VAL A 264 0.70 26.10 -0.25
C VAL A 264 1.59 27.34 -0.44
N LYS A 265 1.15 28.30 -1.26
CA LYS A 265 1.83 29.58 -1.57
C LYS A 265 2.02 30.52 -0.37
N THR A 266 1.66 30.12 0.85
CA THR A 266 1.58 31.01 2.00
C THR A 266 1.87 30.25 3.29
N SER A 267 3.00 30.59 3.92
CA SER A 267 3.11 30.88 5.37
C SER A 267 4.50 30.62 5.97
N ILE A 268 5.59 30.93 5.26
CA ILE A 268 6.85 31.31 5.91
C ILE A 268 7.42 32.47 5.11
N LYS A 269 8.01 33.47 5.78
CA LYS A 269 8.86 34.53 5.19
C LYS A 269 10.11 33.93 4.50
N ILE A 270 9.94 32.97 3.59
CA ILE A 270 10.99 32.39 2.76
C ILE A 270 10.86 33.02 1.38
N ARG A 271 11.97 33.59 0.89
CA ARG A 271 12.05 34.35 -0.38
C ARG A 271 11.99 33.45 -1.65
N LEU A 272 11.28 32.33 -1.60
CA LEU A 272 11.27 31.31 -2.66
C LEU A 272 9.84 30.94 -3.08
N SER A 273 9.59 30.85 -4.39
CA SER A 273 8.37 30.27 -4.95
C SER A 273 8.69 29.03 -5.77
N TRP A 274 7.77 28.06 -5.74
CA TRP A 274 7.91 26.74 -6.38
C TRP A 274 7.02 26.66 -7.62
N GLU A 275 7.60 26.36 -8.77
CA GLU A 275 6.88 26.11 -10.02
C GLU A 275 7.21 24.71 -10.55
N ARG A 276 6.21 24.04 -11.13
CA ARG A 276 6.32 22.66 -11.63
C ARG A 276 7.03 22.68 -12.99
N VAL A 277 8.00 21.79 -13.21
CA VAL A 277 8.80 21.77 -14.45
C VAL A 277 8.00 21.20 -15.64
N SER A 278 7.00 20.34 -15.41
CA SER A 278 6.24 19.72 -16.51
C SER A 278 4.78 19.39 -16.16
N GLN A 279 3.90 19.58 -17.14
CA GLN A 279 2.49 19.17 -17.14
C GLN A 279 2.30 17.85 -17.90
N ILE A 280 3.20 16.87 -17.74
CA ILE A 280 3.08 15.60 -18.46
C ILE A 280 1.83 14.85 -17.92
N PRO A 281 0.91 14.37 -18.78
CA PRO A 281 -0.33 13.75 -18.33
C PRO A 281 -0.10 12.50 -17.46
N ASN A 282 0.97 11.76 -17.78
CA ASN A 282 1.38 10.53 -17.12
C ASN A 282 2.79 10.68 -16.55
N MET A 283 2.98 10.22 -15.32
CA MET A 283 4.28 10.22 -14.67
C MET A 283 4.83 8.80 -14.64
N PHE A 284 6.05 8.63 -15.13
CA PHE A 284 6.81 7.40 -15.06
C PHE A 284 7.88 7.57 -13.99
N ILE A 285 7.71 6.86 -12.89
CA ILE A 285 8.63 6.90 -11.76
C ILE A 285 9.34 5.57 -11.70
N GLN A 286 10.68 5.60 -11.72
CA GLN A 286 11.47 4.45 -11.34
C GLN A 286 11.64 4.50 -9.83
N ALA A 287 11.03 3.53 -9.15
CA ALA A 287 11.12 3.35 -7.72
C ALA A 287 11.92 2.09 -7.38
#